data_AF-A0AAV2IEP0-F1
#
_entry.id   AF-A0AAV2IEP0-F1
#
_cell.length_a   1.000
_cell.length_b   1.000
_cell.length_c   1.000
_cell.angle_alpha   90.00
_cell.angle_beta   90.00
_cell.angle_gamma   90.00
#
_symmetry.space_group_name_H-M   'P 1'
#
loop_
_entity.id
_entity.type
_entity.pdbx_description
1 polymer ?
#
loop_
_entity_poly.entity_id
_entity_poly.type
_entity_poly.pdbx_seq_one_letter_code
_entity_poly.pdbx_strand_id
1 'polypeptide(L)'
;MAKKQVNQSASPKKQRNRPKKRTTPSTGSVTDYVLNVIPVHLHSLTIAQATALVVGLTLSTLILFKEVRYLDREASQEERFGGWRPASDDILQKYGSDVCSVERVSVHDLSPERFEEEFRFKKSVLVTFPKGSAGWTDPYQWSRQGLVDAYSSWAIHSGQSLEIVRAGGNAKHKTSFLDFVEKLLDNPKNGTQEPMNYGFDRHFYWETKLPETLRLPKYFQVNNVTEDSIFFLGSSMTGVVFHKHSDTWNGVVYGQKRWFLYPTNKSPPGGIHHGYSLLDWVNNVYPNLPEADKPMECVQEAGEILYLPEGMYHATLNLGDTIALAIQKKTATLPSEVLSYEATSTINMLQDSPDNVPVDKFHQRLKEIYEKWHELLPENAEAVEKLGGTLYDMGQYKESLPLLMKAIKLDPYFVLAYVHMAKTLSKLREYQRAEVVFQKAMEVNPNLWDIYKEYGEFLLKQGRPADALPIYKKGTELMPDLMPFWQYYKYCQQQVGDLEGAEETERAIVDLQAKKDLNNS
;
A
#
# COMPACT_ATOMS: atom_id res chain seq x y z
N MET A 1 -29.59 0.83 -56.25
CA MET A 1 -30.32 2.12 -56.38
C MET A 1 -29.50 3.23 -55.74
N ALA A 2 -29.75 4.51 -56.10
CA ALA A 2 -29.11 5.80 -55.70
C ALA A 2 -28.03 5.78 -54.56
N LYS A 3 -26.80 6.32 -54.69
CA LYS A 3 -26.29 7.66 -55.11
C LYS A 3 -26.76 8.87 -54.27
N LYS A 4 -25.84 9.44 -53.46
CA LYS A 4 -25.36 10.85 -53.45
C LYS A 4 -24.26 10.99 -52.37
N GLN A 5 -22.99 11.30 -52.68
CA GLN A 5 -22.38 12.61 -53.03
C GLN A 5 -22.39 13.67 -51.91
N VAL A 6 -21.19 13.99 -51.39
CA VAL A 6 -20.82 15.29 -50.80
C VAL A 6 -19.41 15.66 -51.32
N ASN A 7 -19.18 16.95 -51.57
CA ASN A 7 -18.03 17.48 -52.31
C ASN A 7 -16.81 17.83 -51.44
N GLN A 8 -15.64 17.86 -52.09
CA GLN A 8 -14.48 18.66 -51.66
C GLN A 8 -14.61 20.12 -52.13
N SER A 9 -14.09 21.08 -51.36
CA SER A 9 -13.56 22.35 -51.88
C SER A 9 -12.56 22.96 -50.89
N ALA A 10 -11.67 23.84 -51.35
CA ALA A 10 -10.48 24.26 -50.62
C ALA A 10 -10.30 25.79 -50.56
N SER A 11 -9.67 26.26 -49.47
CA SER A 11 -8.96 27.55 -49.29
C SER A 11 -9.73 28.88 -49.53
N PRO A 12 -9.36 29.93 -48.79
CA PRO A 12 -8.71 31.06 -49.48
C PRO A 12 -7.53 31.70 -48.72
N LYS A 13 -6.77 32.53 -49.45
CA LYS A 13 -5.54 33.23 -49.01
C LYS A 13 -5.76 34.77 -49.04
N LYS A 14 -4.88 35.48 -48.30
CA LYS A 14 -4.55 36.93 -48.37
C LYS A 14 -5.50 37.94 -47.69
N GLN A 15 -5.01 38.51 -46.59
CA GLN A 15 -5.35 39.88 -46.15
C GLN A 15 -4.40 40.91 -46.79
N ARG A 16 -4.93 42.10 -47.12
CA ARG A 16 -4.15 43.34 -47.28
C ARG A 16 -5.10 44.54 -47.22
N ASN A 17 -4.90 45.47 -46.27
CA ASN A 17 -4.87 46.94 -46.48
C ASN A 17 -4.90 47.74 -45.15
N ARG A 18 -3.85 48.54 -44.93
CA ARG A 18 -3.83 49.85 -44.25
C ARG A 18 -3.92 50.95 -45.35
N PRO A 19 -4.09 52.29 -45.13
CA PRO A 19 -3.65 53.13 -43.99
C PRO A 19 -4.73 54.17 -43.51
N LYS A 20 -4.55 55.06 -42.51
CA LYS A 20 -3.63 56.21 -42.30
C LYS A 20 -3.69 56.62 -40.80
N LYS A 21 -2.66 57.06 -40.06
CA LYS A 21 -1.61 58.12 -40.15
C LYS A 21 -1.99 59.45 -39.43
N ARG A 22 -1.04 60.00 -38.64
CA ARG A 22 -1.02 61.26 -37.81
C ARG A 22 -1.34 61.06 -36.31
N THR A 23 -0.67 61.69 -35.32
CA THR A 23 0.53 62.57 -35.30
C THR A 23 1.14 62.62 -33.89
N THR A 24 2.47 62.75 -33.78
CA THR A 24 3.21 63.34 -32.64
C THR A 24 3.69 64.75 -33.04
N PRO A 25 3.96 65.71 -32.13
CA PRO A 25 5.04 65.71 -31.12
C PRO A 25 4.48 66.04 -29.70
N SER A 26 5.20 66.45 -28.64
CA SER A 26 6.61 66.91 -28.50
C SER A 26 7.22 66.67 -27.10
N THR A 27 8.54 66.87 -27.04
CA THR A 27 9.44 67.01 -25.88
C THR A 27 9.11 68.18 -24.94
N GLY A 28 9.45 68.04 -23.64
CA GLY A 28 9.56 69.14 -22.68
C GLY A 28 10.32 68.70 -21.42
N SER A 29 11.38 69.40 -21.07
CA SER A 29 12.23 69.16 -19.88
C SER A 29 12.24 70.38 -18.96
N VAL A 30 12.99 70.26 -17.86
CA VAL A 30 13.42 71.31 -16.90
C VAL A 30 12.57 71.41 -15.62
N THR A 31 13.33 71.51 -14.52
CA THR A 31 13.01 71.80 -13.11
C THR A 31 12.20 73.11 -12.95
N ASP A 32 11.58 73.46 -11.81
CA ASP A 32 12.25 73.78 -10.55
C ASP A 32 11.27 74.27 -9.44
N TYR A 33 11.64 74.14 -8.15
CA TYR A 33 11.00 74.70 -6.91
C TYR A 33 9.51 74.35 -6.64
N VAL A 34 8.98 74.30 -5.40
CA VAL A 34 9.24 75.07 -4.17
C VAL A 34 9.17 74.18 -2.91
N LEU A 35 10.14 74.35 -1.99
CA LEU A 35 10.06 73.90 -0.59
C LEU A 35 9.04 74.74 0.19
N ASN A 36 8.07 74.10 0.85
CA ASN A 36 7.22 74.78 1.84
C ASN A 36 7.48 74.23 3.25
N VAL A 37 7.71 75.15 4.19
CA VAL A 37 8.20 74.89 5.54
C VAL A 37 7.06 74.56 6.49
N ILE A 38 7.22 73.49 7.29
CA ILE A 38 6.41 73.24 8.50
C ILE A 38 7.35 73.32 9.71
N PRO A 39 7.04 74.10 10.75
CA PRO A 39 7.94 74.28 11.89
C PRO A 39 7.96 73.04 12.79
N VAL A 40 9.13 72.41 12.93
CA VAL A 40 9.35 71.36 13.92
C VAL A 40 9.65 71.99 15.27
N HIS A 41 8.70 71.93 16.21
CA HIS A 41 9.04 72.09 17.62
C HIS A 41 9.87 70.89 18.07
N LEU A 42 11.19 71.08 18.21
CA LEU A 42 12.04 70.10 18.90
C LEU A 42 11.63 70.06 20.38
N HIS A 43 10.96 68.99 20.78
CA HIS A 43 11.15 68.46 22.13
C HIS A 43 12.34 67.49 22.10
N SER A 44 13.25 67.70 23.04
CA SER A 44 14.47 66.92 23.17
C SER A 44 14.16 65.48 23.60
N LEU A 45 14.17 64.56 22.63
CA LEU A 45 14.29 63.13 22.92
C LEU A 45 15.58 62.90 23.70
N THR A 46 15.45 62.38 24.91
CA THR A 46 16.60 62.00 25.72
C THR A 46 17.37 60.86 25.06
N ILE A 47 18.69 60.75 25.33
CA ILE A 47 19.55 59.70 24.74
C ILE A 47 18.94 58.30 24.95
N ALA A 48 18.33 58.06 26.12
CA ALA A 48 17.61 56.82 26.45
C ALA A 48 16.45 56.51 25.48
N GLN A 49 15.68 57.51 25.06
CA GLN A 49 14.56 57.34 24.12
C GLN A 49 15.06 57.10 22.69
N ALA A 50 16.15 57.75 22.29
CA ALA A 50 16.81 57.48 21.00
C ALA A 50 17.38 56.05 20.95
N THR A 51 18.03 55.58 22.02
CA THR A 51 18.48 54.18 22.10
C THR A 51 17.32 53.19 22.13
N ALA A 52 16.20 53.50 22.79
CA ALA A 52 15.01 52.64 22.79
C ALA A 52 14.39 52.52 21.39
N LEU A 53 14.36 53.61 20.60
CA LEU A 53 13.88 53.57 19.22
C LEU A 53 14.79 52.75 18.30
N VAL A 54 16.11 52.91 18.43
CA VAL A 54 17.09 52.13 17.64
C VAL A 54 17.05 50.65 18.03
N VAL A 55 17.01 50.33 19.33
CA VAL A 55 16.86 48.95 19.81
C VAL A 55 15.53 48.37 19.34
N GLY A 56 14.42 49.11 19.43
CA GLY A 56 13.11 48.69 18.95
C GLY A 56 13.07 48.43 17.44
N LEU A 57 13.70 49.28 16.63
CA LEU A 57 13.86 49.08 15.18
C LEU A 57 14.77 47.88 14.85
N THR A 58 15.83 47.63 15.62
CA THR A 58 16.66 46.44 15.46
C THR A 58 15.93 45.16 15.89
N LEU A 59 15.09 45.22 16.92
CA LEU A 59 14.29 44.08 17.37
C LEU A 59 13.18 43.75 16.38
N SER A 60 12.44 44.76 15.89
CA SER A 60 11.38 44.54 14.90
C SER A 60 11.92 44.07 13.56
N THR A 61 13.07 44.59 13.11
CA THR A 61 13.76 44.03 11.93
C THR A 61 14.29 42.62 12.18
N LEU A 62 14.83 42.30 13.37
CA LEU A 62 15.23 40.92 13.72
C LEU A 62 14.04 39.94 13.79
N ILE A 63 12.87 40.39 14.24
CA ILE A 63 11.63 39.60 14.24
C ILE A 63 11.16 39.41 12.80
N LEU A 64 11.07 40.48 11.99
CA LEU A 64 10.76 40.40 10.56
C LEU A 64 11.74 39.51 9.80
N PHE A 65 13.05 39.56 10.08
CA PHE A 65 14.04 38.67 9.45
C PHE A 65 13.90 37.22 9.92
N LYS A 66 13.42 36.97 11.14
CA LYS A 66 13.10 35.62 11.62
C LYS A 66 11.81 35.10 10.96
N GLU A 67 10.75 35.90 10.91
CA GLU A 67 9.49 35.55 10.27
C GLU A 67 9.67 35.36 8.76
N VAL A 68 10.37 36.26 8.06
CA VAL A 68 10.68 36.09 6.63
C VAL A 68 11.53 34.84 6.39
N ARG A 69 12.56 34.56 7.20
CA ARG A 69 13.33 33.30 7.07
C ARG A 69 12.54 32.05 7.46
N TYR A 70 11.54 32.18 8.32
CA TYR A 70 10.64 31.10 8.71
C TYR A 70 9.68 30.79 7.57
N LEU A 71 9.06 31.83 6.98
CA LEU A 71 8.20 31.74 5.80
C LEU A 71 8.95 31.26 4.55
N ASP A 72 10.17 31.76 4.28
CA ASP A 72 11.05 31.22 3.22
C ASP A 72 11.32 29.73 3.45
N ARG A 73 11.53 29.33 4.71
CA ARG A 73 11.82 27.92 5.06
C ARG A 73 10.59 27.04 4.88
N GLU A 74 9.41 27.46 5.34
CA GLU A 74 8.16 26.73 5.13
C GLU A 74 7.82 26.66 3.64
N ALA A 75 7.86 27.77 2.90
CA ALA A 75 7.67 27.78 1.45
C ALA A 75 8.67 26.87 0.72
N SER A 76 9.95 26.87 1.11
CA SER A 76 10.96 25.97 0.52
C SER A 76 10.73 24.49 0.85
N GLN A 77 10.06 24.17 1.98
CA GLN A 77 9.67 22.80 2.30
C GLN A 77 8.38 22.40 1.56
N GLU A 78 7.41 23.31 1.46
CA GLU A 78 6.18 23.11 0.71
C GLU A 78 6.45 22.89 -0.79
N GLU A 79 7.35 23.67 -1.40
CA GLU A 79 7.85 23.43 -2.76
C GLU A 79 8.62 22.11 -2.89
N ARG A 80 9.48 21.78 -1.90
CA ARG A 80 10.31 20.55 -1.94
C ARG A 80 9.49 19.27 -1.85
N PHE A 81 8.41 19.27 -1.07
CA PHE A 81 7.56 18.09 -0.84
C PHE A 81 6.20 18.20 -1.54
N GLY A 82 5.96 19.24 -2.35
CA GLY A 82 4.69 19.45 -3.06
C GLY A 82 3.49 19.62 -2.13
N GLY A 83 3.68 20.17 -0.93
CA GLY A 83 2.66 20.28 0.11
C GLY A 83 2.30 18.97 0.82
N TRP A 84 3.01 17.87 0.56
CA TRP A 84 2.83 16.59 1.26
C TRP A 84 3.73 16.51 2.50
N ARG A 85 3.27 15.84 3.56
CA ARG A 85 4.01 15.81 4.83
C ARG A 85 5.20 14.84 4.73
N PRO A 86 6.44 15.28 5.02
CA PRO A 86 7.59 14.39 5.03
C PRO A 86 7.51 13.37 6.17
N ALA A 87 8.35 12.35 6.11
CA ALA A 87 8.57 11.44 7.23
C ALA A 87 9.09 12.23 8.45
N SER A 88 8.53 11.96 9.64
CA SER A 88 9.01 12.54 10.89
C SER A 88 10.28 11.83 11.40
N ASP A 89 11.07 12.51 12.23
CA ASP A 89 12.35 11.99 12.73
C ASP A 89 12.18 10.65 13.49
N ASP A 90 11.07 10.45 14.21
CA ASP A 90 10.75 9.20 14.91
C ASP A 90 10.40 8.05 13.94
N ILE A 91 9.70 8.34 12.84
CA ILE A 91 9.42 7.36 11.79
C ILE A 91 10.69 6.99 11.02
N LEU A 92 11.55 7.97 10.72
CA LEU A 92 12.85 7.72 10.11
C LEU A 92 13.77 6.91 11.04
N GLN A 93 13.80 7.23 12.34
CA GLN A 93 14.56 6.47 13.33
C GLN A 93 14.07 5.03 13.48
N LYS A 94 12.74 4.79 13.44
CA LYS A 94 12.16 3.47 13.67
C LYS A 94 12.09 2.60 12.41
N TYR A 95 11.76 3.19 11.26
CA TYR A 95 11.40 2.47 10.03
C TYR A 95 12.22 2.89 8.80
N GLY A 96 13.03 3.94 8.87
CA GLY A 96 14.01 4.26 7.84
C GLY A 96 15.11 3.19 7.69
N SER A 97 15.88 3.28 6.61
CA SER A 97 17.08 2.47 6.40
C SER A 97 18.00 3.15 5.39
N ASP A 98 19.29 3.25 5.72
CA ASP A 98 20.35 3.65 4.78
C ASP A 98 20.80 2.45 3.91
N VAL A 99 20.32 1.24 4.19
CA VAL A 99 20.64 0.04 3.41
C VAL A 99 19.81 0.04 2.13
N CYS A 100 20.51 -0.11 1.00
CA CYS A 100 19.89 -0.39 -0.29
C CYS A 100 20.68 -1.47 -1.03
N SER A 101 20.07 -2.65 -1.20
CA SER A 101 20.64 -3.76 -1.98
C SER A 101 20.10 -3.81 -3.41
N VAL A 102 19.24 -2.86 -3.80
CA VAL A 102 18.72 -2.72 -5.17
C VAL A 102 19.65 -1.78 -5.96
N GLU A 103 20.03 -2.20 -7.16
CA GLU A 103 20.90 -1.39 -8.04
C GLU A 103 20.19 -0.07 -8.40
N ARG A 104 20.92 1.06 -8.26
CA ARG A 104 20.50 2.37 -8.75
C ARG A 104 21.21 2.70 -10.05
N VAL A 105 20.46 3.05 -11.08
CA VAL A 105 20.99 3.43 -12.41
C VAL A 105 20.34 4.73 -12.85
N SER A 106 21.11 5.66 -13.41
CA SER A 106 20.51 6.87 -14.00
C SER A 106 19.71 6.54 -15.25
N VAL A 107 18.59 7.23 -15.47
CA VAL A 107 17.82 7.17 -16.72
C VAL A 107 18.68 7.47 -17.97
N HIS A 108 19.80 8.18 -17.82
CA HIS A 108 20.75 8.45 -18.91
C HIS A 108 21.69 7.27 -19.22
N ASP A 109 21.91 6.36 -18.27
CA ASP A 109 22.86 5.23 -18.37
C ASP A 109 22.15 3.88 -18.60
N LEU A 110 20.84 3.91 -18.85
CA LEU A 110 19.97 2.75 -19.02
C LEU A 110 19.23 2.83 -20.35
N SER A 111 19.79 2.18 -21.39
CA SER A 111 19.11 2.04 -22.68
C SER A 111 17.98 1.00 -22.59
N PRO A 112 16.99 1.03 -23.50
CA PRO A 112 15.94 -0.01 -23.56
C PRO A 112 16.51 -1.41 -23.77
N GLU A 113 17.55 -1.55 -24.58
CA GLU A 113 18.21 -2.83 -24.87
C GLU A 113 18.88 -3.38 -23.61
N ARG A 114 19.63 -2.52 -22.88
CA ARG A 114 20.23 -2.85 -21.59
C ARG A 114 19.15 -3.22 -20.55
N PHE A 115 18.02 -2.52 -20.55
CA PHE A 115 16.90 -2.81 -19.65
C PHE A 115 16.35 -4.24 -19.86
N GLU A 116 16.04 -4.59 -21.11
CA GLU A 116 15.50 -5.93 -21.44
C GLU A 116 16.54 -7.05 -21.23
N GLU A 117 17.82 -6.77 -21.50
CA GLU A 117 18.91 -7.74 -21.31
C GLU A 117 19.23 -7.97 -19.83
N GLU A 118 19.49 -6.92 -19.03
CA GLU A 118 19.98 -7.07 -17.65
C GLU A 118 18.87 -7.19 -16.60
N PHE A 119 17.71 -6.56 -16.81
CA PHE A 119 16.72 -6.34 -15.74
C PHE A 119 15.41 -7.07 -15.97
N ARG A 120 14.78 -6.94 -17.16
CA ARG A 120 13.45 -7.52 -17.43
C ARG A 120 13.41 -9.02 -17.11
N PHE A 121 12.47 -9.41 -16.25
CA PHE A 121 12.26 -10.75 -15.70
C PHE A 121 13.47 -11.37 -14.96
N LYS A 122 14.47 -10.55 -14.54
CA LYS A 122 15.73 -11.03 -13.93
C LYS A 122 16.00 -10.42 -12.55
N LYS A 123 16.06 -9.09 -12.45
CA LYS A 123 16.38 -8.36 -11.21
C LYS A 123 15.73 -6.98 -11.17
N SER A 124 15.47 -6.49 -9.97
CA SER A 124 14.94 -5.14 -9.72
C SER A 124 15.98 -4.06 -9.96
N VAL A 125 15.52 -2.86 -10.31
CA VAL A 125 16.37 -1.67 -10.46
C VAL A 125 15.62 -0.41 -10.10
N LEU A 126 16.30 0.51 -9.39
CA LEU A 126 15.84 1.87 -9.16
C LEU A 126 16.40 2.78 -10.25
N VAL A 127 15.53 3.27 -11.11
CA VAL A 127 15.87 4.24 -12.16
C VAL A 127 15.78 5.63 -11.55
N THR A 128 16.92 6.31 -11.50
CA THR A 128 17.05 7.66 -10.94
C THR A 128 16.99 8.73 -12.04
N PHE A 129 16.34 9.85 -11.72
CA PHE A 129 16.15 10.97 -12.63
C PHE A 129 16.86 12.20 -12.05
N PRO A 130 17.81 12.85 -12.77
CA PRO A 130 18.57 13.99 -12.23
C PRO A 130 17.72 15.21 -11.84
N LYS A 131 16.46 15.26 -12.25
CA LYS A 131 15.47 16.30 -11.89
C LYS A 131 14.38 15.78 -10.93
N GLY A 132 14.60 14.62 -10.30
CA GLY A 132 13.58 13.92 -9.50
C GLY A 132 12.31 13.69 -10.30
N SER A 133 11.16 13.92 -9.66
CA SER A 133 9.83 13.82 -10.28
C SER A 133 9.69 14.72 -11.51
N ALA A 134 10.28 15.92 -11.53
CA ALA A 134 10.27 16.81 -12.69
C ALA A 134 11.00 16.23 -13.93
N GLY A 135 11.74 15.13 -13.77
CA GLY A 135 12.35 14.37 -14.86
C GLY A 135 11.36 13.52 -15.66
N TRP A 136 10.25 13.08 -15.05
CA TRP A 136 9.29 12.15 -15.67
C TRP A 136 7.81 12.46 -15.40
N THR A 137 7.48 13.54 -14.69
CA THR A 137 6.11 14.01 -14.48
C THR A 137 6.03 15.55 -14.42
N ASP A 138 4.88 16.12 -14.07
CA ASP A 138 4.66 17.53 -13.71
C ASP A 138 4.50 17.65 -12.17
N PRO A 139 5.52 18.17 -11.45
CA PRO A 139 5.48 18.24 -9.99
C PRO A 139 4.31 19.05 -9.42
N TYR A 140 3.84 20.09 -10.13
CA TYR A 140 2.72 20.91 -9.64
C TYR A 140 1.41 20.12 -9.70
N GLN A 141 1.14 19.45 -10.82
CA GLN A 141 -0.10 18.67 -10.98
C GLN A 141 -0.19 17.47 -10.03
N TRP A 142 0.94 16.99 -9.50
CA TRP A 142 1.01 15.94 -8.47
C TRP A 142 1.19 16.47 -7.03
N SER A 143 1.25 17.79 -6.84
CA SER A 143 1.28 18.41 -5.50
C SER A 143 -0.08 18.22 -4.79
N ARG A 144 -0.09 18.37 -3.45
CA ARG A 144 -1.32 18.31 -2.64
C ARG A 144 -2.35 19.30 -3.16
N GLN A 145 -1.95 20.54 -3.43
CA GLN A 145 -2.83 21.56 -4.00
C GLN A 145 -3.30 21.18 -5.41
N GLY A 146 -2.39 20.79 -6.31
CA GLY A 146 -2.73 20.46 -7.70
C GLY A 146 -3.71 19.28 -7.82
N LEU A 147 -3.56 18.24 -6.99
CA LEU A 147 -4.48 17.12 -6.96
C LEU A 147 -5.83 17.48 -6.32
N VAL A 148 -5.85 18.30 -5.27
CA VAL A 148 -7.11 18.79 -4.66
C VAL A 148 -7.88 19.70 -5.63
N ASP A 149 -7.20 20.66 -6.27
CA ASP A 149 -7.81 21.57 -7.26
C ASP A 149 -8.46 20.81 -8.43
N ALA A 150 -7.77 19.79 -8.95
CA ALA A 150 -8.22 19.05 -10.11
C ALA A 150 -9.21 17.92 -9.78
N TYR A 151 -9.10 17.29 -8.61
CA TYR A 151 -9.75 16.00 -8.31
C TYR A 151 -10.46 15.93 -6.95
N SER A 152 -10.67 17.04 -6.23
CA SER A 152 -11.36 17.08 -4.93
C SER A 152 -12.63 16.21 -4.82
N SER A 153 -13.45 16.15 -5.87
CA SER A 153 -14.70 15.35 -5.92
C SER A 153 -14.53 13.90 -6.39
N TRP A 154 -13.32 13.47 -6.76
CA TRP A 154 -13.04 12.09 -7.16
C TRP A 154 -13.33 11.12 -6.01
N ALA A 155 -14.02 10.02 -6.30
CA ALA A 155 -14.33 8.99 -5.31
C ALA A 155 -13.14 8.02 -5.14
N ILE A 156 -12.14 8.44 -4.34
CA ILE A 156 -10.92 7.65 -4.13
C ILE A 156 -11.21 6.37 -3.34
N HIS A 157 -10.70 5.26 -3.84
CA HIS A 157 -10.78 3.96 -3.19
C HIS A 157 -9.66 3.81 -2.14
N SER A 158 -10.01 3.33 -0.94
CA SER A 158 -9.08 3.14 0.18
C SER A 158 -9.44 1.96 1.09
N GLY A 159 -8.51 1.56 1.97
CA GLY A 159 -8.71 0.55 3.00
C GLY A 159 -7.42 0.18 3.74
N GLN A 160 -7.47 -0.89 4.54
CA GLN A 160 -6.27 -1.49 5.14
C GLN A 160 -5.51 -2.37 4.13
N SER A 161 -4.18 -2.45 4.26
CA SER A 161 -3.33 -3.25 3.38
C SER A 161 -3.79 -4.70 3.20
N LEU A 162 -4.04 -5.40 4.31
CA LEU A 162 -4.42 -6.82 4.29
C LEU A 162 -5.78 -7.03 3.60
N GLU A 163 -6.73 -6.11 3.77
CA GLU A 163 -8.04 -6.17 3.13
C GLU A 163 -7.94 -5.92 1.62
N ILE A 164 -7.13 -4.94 1.22
CA ILE A 164 -6.87 -4.61 -0.19
C ILE A 164 -6.26 -5.81 -0.91
N VAL A 165 -5.21 -6.43 -0.34
CA VAL A 165 -4.57 -7.62 -0.92
C VAL A 165 -5.54 -8.80 -0.98
N ARG A 166 -6.32 -9.05 0.09
CA ARG A 166 -7.37 -10.07 0.13
C ARG A 166 -8.45 -9.89 -0.95
N ALA A 167 -8.72 -8.65 -1.36
CA ALA A 167 -9.66 -8.33 -2.42
C ALA A 167 -9.03 -8.31 -3.83
N GLY A 168 -7.81 -8.83 -4.02
CA GLY A 168 -7.10 -8.80 -5.31
C GLY A 168 -6.56 -7.41 -5.67
N GLY A 169 -6.23 -6.60 -4.67
CA GLY A 169 -5.90 -5.19 -4.84
C GLY A 169 -7.14 -4.32 -5.14
N ASN A 170 -8.30 -4.63 -4.58
CA ASN A 170 -9.51 -3.82 -4.74
C ASN A 170 -9.93 -3.22 -3.39
N ALA A 171 -9.56 -1.97 -3.18
CA ALA A 171 -10.00 -1.19 -2.02
C ALA A 171 -11.52 -0.95 -2.05
N LYS A 172 -12.18 -1.13 -0.89
CA LYS A 172 -13.65 -1.11 -0.80
C LYS A 172 -14.22 0.20 -0.27
N HIS A 173 -13.51 0.90 0.60
CA HIS A 173 -14.00 2.16 1.16
C HIS A 173 -13.83 3.29 0.13
N LYS A 174 -14.85 4.14 -0.01
CA LYS A 174 -14.82 5.27 -0.95
C LYS A 174 -15.12 6.56 -0.21
N THR A 175 -14.31 7.58 -0.46
CA THR A 175 -14.51 8.96 0.03
C THR A 175 -14.21 9.95 -1.07
N SER A 176 -14.59 11.23 -0.91
CA SER A 176 -14.06 12.25 -1.82
C SER A 176 -12.55 12.40 -1.62
N PHE A 177 -11.82 12.73 -2.68
CA PHE A 177 -10.37 12.96 -2.58
C PHE A 177 -10.04 14.06 -1.56
N LEU A 178 -10.88 15.10 -1.48
CA LEU A 178 -10.76 16.17 -0.48
C LEU A 178 -10.90 15.62 0.95
N ASP A 179 -11.96 14.85 1.23
CA ASP A 179 -12.16 14.21 2.54
C ASP A 179 -11.00 13.26 2.89
N PHE A 180 -10.51 12.52 1.90
CA PHE A 180 -9.39 11.60 2.09
C PHE A 180 -8.11 12.35 2.50
N VAL A 181 -7.79 13.44 1.79
CA VAL A 181 -6.60 14.25 2.08
C VAL A 181 -6.72 15.00 3.40
N GLU A 182 -7.83 15.69 3.66
CA GLU A 182 -7.98 16.58 4.82
C GLU A 182 -8.39 15.87 6.13
N LYS A 183 -9.01 14.68 6.06
CA LYS A 183 -9.60 14.03 7.24
C LYS A 183 -9.03 12.64 7.52
N LEU A 184 -8.58 11.91 6.48
CA LEU A 184 -8.16 10.52 6.60
C LEU A 184 -6.63 10.34 6.57
N LEU A 185 -5.91 11.05 5.70
CA LEU A 185 -4.44 11.12 5.77
C LEU A 185 -3.98 11.90 7.01
N ASP A 186 -4.67 12.99 7.32
CA ASP A 186 -4.28 13.91 8.40
C ASP A 186 -4.54 13.38 9.82
N ASN A 187 -5.23 12.25 9.98
CA ASN A 187 -5.61 11.68 11.28
C ASN A 187 -5.21 10.20 11.43
N PRO A 188 -3.90 9.87 11.50
CA PRO A 188 -3.45 8.54 11.90
C PRO A 188 -3.88 8.29 13.35
N LYS A 189 -4.88 7.42 13.56
CA LYS A 189 -5.37 7.06 14.90
C LYS A 189 -4.19 6.62 15.78
N ASN A 190 -3.97 7.32 16.90
CA ASN A 190 -2.90 7.05 17.87
C ASN A 190 -2.79 5.54 18.18
N GLY A 191 -1.69 4.89 17.78
CA GLY A 191 -1.46 3.48 18.08
C GLY A 191 -0.31 2.85 17.30
N THR A 192 -0.02 1.59 17.62
CA THR A 192 0.93 0.73 16.89
C THR A 192 0.30 -0.02 15.73
N GLN A 193 -0.99 0.23 15.45
CA GLN A 193 -1.77 -0.43 14.40
C GLN A 193 -1.64 0.31 13.07
N GLU A 194 -1.84 -0.41 11.97
CA GLU A 194 -1.77 0.17 10.62
C GLU A 194 -2.92 1.17 10.39
N PRO A 195 -2.65 2.39 9.87
CA PRO A 195 -3.70 3.35 9.58
C PRO A 195 -4.69 2.78 8.53
N MET A 196 -5.99 2.96 8.75
CA MET A 196 -7.04 2.36 7.91
C MET A 196 -7.19 2.98 6.51
N ASN A 197 -6.32 3.93 6.17
CA ASN A 197 -6.53 4.91 5.10
C ASN A 197 -5.39 4.84 4.07
N TYR A 198 -5.15 3.66 3.48
CA TYR A 198 -4.27 3.55 2.32
C TYR A 198 -5.10 3.71 1.04
N GLY A 199 -4.87 4.79 0.29
CA GLY A 199 -5.48 5.04 -1.00
C GLY A 199 -4.88 4.13 -2.05
N PHE A 200 -5.73 3.35 -2.72
CA PHE A 200 -5.37 2.33 -3.69
C PHE A 200 -6.46 2.32 -4.78
N ASP A 201 -6.26 3.11 -5.83
CA ASP A 201 -7.28 3.37 -6.84
C ASP A 201 -6.83 2.89 -8.23
N ARG A 202 -7.58 1.93 -8.80
CA ARG A 202 -7.32 1.35 -10.14
C ARG A 202 -7.97 2.13 -11.29
N HIS A 203 -8.86 3.06 -10.98
CA HIS A 203 -9.62 3.86 -11.95
C HIS A 203 -8.96 5.21 -12.20
N PHE A 204 -8.41 5.82 -11.15
CA PHE A 204 -7.85 7.17 -11.15
C PHE A 204 -6.91 7.44 -12.33
N TYR A 205 -6.00 6.50 -12.64
CA TYR A 205 -5.09 6.67 -13.77
C TYR A 205 -5.84 6.70 -15.11
N TRP A 206 -6.69 5.71 -15.41
CA TRP A 206 -7.33 5.62 -16.74
C TRP A 206 -8.46 6.61 -16.97
N GLU A 207 -9.08 7.12 -15.90
CA GLU A 207 -10.29 7.96 -15.97
C GLU A 207 -10.01 9.45 -15.67
N THR A 208 -8.76 9.82 -15.37
CA THR A 208 -8.33 11.21 -15.20
C THR A 208 -7.31 11.64 -16.26
N LYS A 209 -6.95 12.93 -16.25
CA LYS A 209 -5.90 13.50 -17.11
C LYS A 209 -4.51 13.48 -16.48
N LEU A 210 -4.37 13.05 -15.22
CA LEU A 210 -3.07 13.05 -14.54
C LEU A 210 -1.99 12.23 -15.30
N PRO A 211 -2.29 11.12 -16.01
CA PRO A 211 -1.28 10.44 -16.82
C PRO A 211 -0.69 11.27 -17.96
N GLU A 212 -1.42 12.29 -18.47
CA GLU A 212 -0.94 13.16 -19.56
C GLU A 212 0.30 13.96 -19.14
N THR A 213 0.58 14.07 -17.83
CA THR A 213 1.78 14.69 -17.26
C THR A 213 3.05 13.84 -17.40
N LEU A 214 2.90 12.54 -17.66
CA LEU A 214 3.99 11.57 -17.57
C LEU A 214 4.90 11.58 -18.80
N ARG A 215 6.21 11.50 -18.55
CA ARG A 215 7.31 11.57 -19.51
C ARG A 215 8.26 10.39 -19.30
N LEU A 216 7.70 9.19 -19.43
CA LEU A 216 8.37 7.93 -19.12
C LEU A 216 9.36 7.49 -20.23
N PRO A 217 10.48 6.83 -19.86
CA PRO A 217 11.37 6.19 -20.83
C PRO A 217 10.67 5.00 -21.51
N LYS A 218 11.17 4.59 -22.69
CA LYS A 218 10.52 3.55 -23.54
C LYS A 218 10.18 2.25 -22.80
N TYR A 219 11.05 1.79 -21.90
CA TYR A 219 10.90 0.53 -21.17
C TYR A 219 9.83 0.58 -20.05
N PHE A 220 9.30 1.76 -19.73
CA PHE A 220 8.18 2.00 -18.81
C PHE A 220 6.93 2.59 -19.50
N GLN A 221 6.88 2.63 -20.84
CA GLN A 221 5.69 3.12 -21.55
C GLN A 221 4.49 2.19 -21.32
N VAL A 222 3.33 2.80 -21.04
CA VAL A 222 2.13 2.11 -20.56
C VAL A 222 1.21 1.73 -21.72
N ASN A 223 0.66 0.50 -21.70
CA ASN A 223 -0.29 -0.02 -22.66
C ASN A 223 -1.62 -0.42 -21.99
N ASN A 224 -2.67 0.37 -22.25
CA ASN A 224 -4.01 0.20 -21.64
C ASN A 224 -4.69 -1.15 -21.93
N VAL A 225 -4.32 -1.85 -23.00
CA VAL A 225 -4.85 -3.18 -23.30
C VAL A 225 -4.25 -4.21 -22.35
N THR A 226 -2.91 -4.24 -22.23
CA THR A 226 -2.16 -5.31 -21.57
C THR A 226 -1.83 -5.03 -20.11
N GLU A 227 -2.07 -3.82 -19.60
CA GLU A 227 -1.63 -3.38 -18.28
C GLU A 227 -2.76 -2.79 -17.45
N ASP A 228 -2.68 -3.02 -16.15
CA ASP A 228 -3.46 -2.36 -15.10
C ASP A 228 -2.61 -1.28 -14.43
N SER A 229 -3.28 -0.32 -13.83
CA SER A 229 -2.68 0.80 -13.13
C SER A 229 -3.20 0.87 -11.70
N ILE A 230 -2.38 1.41 -10.80
CA ILE A 230 -2.75 1.64 -9.40
C ILE A 230 -2.17 2.99 -8.98
N PHE A 231 -3.05 3.95 -8.68
CA PHE A 231 -2.69 5.17 -7.99
C PHE A 231 -2.64 4.91 -6.48
N PHE A 232 -1.54 5.31 -5.85
CA PHE A 232 -1.32 5.18 -4.42
C PHE A 232 -1.21 6.54 -3.74
N LEU A 233 -1.89 6.67 -2.60
CA LEU A 233 -1.78 7.81 -1.71
C LEU A 233 -1.91 7.32 -0.26
N GLY A 234 -0.85 7.42 0.52
CA GLY A 234 -0.82 6.91 1.89
C GLY A 234 0.09 7.71 2.81
N SER A 235 -0.33 7.87 4.05
CA SER A 235 0.48 8.49 5.11
C SER A 235 1.51 7.51 5.69
N SER A 236 2.39 8.02 6.57
CA SER A 236 3.36 7.20 7.32
C SER A 236 2.72 5.95 7.92
N MET A 237 3.47 4.85 7.94
CA MET A 237 3.06 3.53 8.45
C MET A 237 1.98 2.79 7.64
N THR A 238 1.42 3.37 6.58
CA THR A 238 0.60 2.62 5.60
C THR A 238 1.48 1.87 4.58
N GLY A 239 0.91 0.88 3.88
CA GLY A 239 1.63 0.23 2.78
C GLY A 239 0.96 -1.02 2.22
N VAL A 240 1.76 -1.95 1.70
CA VAL A 240 1.27 -3.23 1.16
C VAL A 240 2.04 -4.39 1.78
N VAL A 241 1.33 -5.37 2.38
CA VAL A 241 1.89 -6.64 2.87
C VAL A 241 2.54 -7.44 1.73
N PHE A 242 3.28 -8.50 2.09
CA PHE A 242 3.92 -9.35 1.08
C PHE A 242 2.90 -9.96 0.12
N HIS A 243 3.13 -9.70 -1.16
CA HIS A 243 2.40 -10.29 -2.27
C HIS A 243 3.36 -10.41 -3.47
N LYS A 244 2.90 -11.06 -4.54
CA LYS A 244 3.61 -11.17 -5.82
C LYS A 244 2.61 -10.99 -6.95
N HIS A 245 3.12 -10.63 -8.12
CA HIS A 245 2.33 -10.55 -9.34
C HIS A 245 3.23 -10.51 -10.59
N SER A 246 2.58 -10.42 -11.75
CA SER A 246 3.13 -10.07 -13.06
C SER A 246 4.06 -8.85 -13.07
N ASP A 247 4.90 -8.78 -14.09
CA ASP A 247 5.87 -7.70 -14.37
C ASP A 247 5.33 -6.28 -14.09
N THR A 248 6.09 -5.44 -13.36
CA THR A 248 5.60 -4.12 -12.91
C THR A 248 6.70 -3.07 -12.76
N TRP A 249 6.31 -1.80 -12.69
CA TRP A 249 7.13 -0.73 -12.11
C TRP A 249 6.28 0.15 -11.18
N ASN A 250 6.93 0.76 -10.18
CA ASN A 250 6.34 1.73 -9.24
C ASN A 250 7.17 3.01 -9.20
N GLY A 251 6.58 4.14 -9.58
CA GLY A 251 7.19 5.47 -9.52
C GLY A 251 6.66 6.27 -8.33
N VAL A 252 7.53 6.67 -7.42
CA VAL A 252 7.21 7.58 -6.31
C VAL A 252 7.40 9.01 -6.81
N VAL A 253 6.36 9.83 -6.75
CA VAL A 253 6.39 11.24 -7.18
C VAL A 253 6.75 12.15 -6.02
N TYR A 254 6.18 11.89 -4.85
CA TYR A 254 6.47 12.56 -3.58
C TYR A 254 6.46 11.54 -2.43
N GLY A 255 7.17 11.87 -1.34
CA GLY A 255 7.34 11.00 -0.18
C GLY A 255 8.45 9.96 -0.35
N GLN A 256 8.42 8.93 0.50
CA GLN A 256 9.44 7.89 0.59
C GLN A 256 8.79 6.54 0.89
N LYS A 257 9.25 5.49 0.20
CA LYS A 257 8.69 4.14 0.32
C LYS A 257 9.82 3.14 0.58
N ARG A 258 9.82 2.49 1.74
CA ARG A 258 10.72 1.37 2.02
C ARG A 258 10.17 0.10 1.40
N TRP A 259 11.01 -0.61 0.66
CA TRP A 259 10.70 -1.88 0.01
C TRP A 259 11.42 -3.03 0.69
N PHE A 260 10.73 -4.17 0.77
CA PHE A 260 11.29 -5.45 1.18
C PHE A 260 10.96 -6.47 0.09
N LEU A 261 11.97 -7.10 -0.50
CA LEU A 261 11.85 -7.95 -1.68
C LEU A 261 12.48 -9.34 -1.44
N TYR A 262 11.78 -10.40 -1.86
CA TYR A 262 12.33 -11.76 -1.93
C TYR A 262 12.17 -12.36 -3.34
N PRO A 263 13.18 -13.10 -3.84
CA PRO A 263 13.09 -13.75 -5.14
C PRO A 263 12.01 -14.84 -5.16
N THR A 264 11.45 -15.13 -6.34
CA THR A 264 10.32 -16.06 -6.54
C THR A 264 10.54 -17.45 -5.91
N ASN A 265 11.79 -17.92 -5.84
CA ASN A 265 12.15 -19.23 -5.26
C ASN A 265 12.21 -19.26 -3.72
N LYS A 266 12.17 -18.11 -3.04
CA LYS A 266 12.17 -17.99 -1.57
C LYS A 266 10.98 -17.15 -1.14
N SER A 267 9.94 -17.78 -0.62
CA SER A 267 8.81 -17.08 -0.01
C SER A 267 9.29 -16.24 1.18
N PRO A 268 8.66 -15.06 1.43
CA PRO A 268 8.98 -14.23 2.59
C PRO A 268 8.69 -15.00 3.89
N PRO A 269 9.55 -14.89 4.94
CA PRO A 269 9.28 -15.49 6.25
C PRO A 269 7.94 -14.99 6.81
N GLY A 270 7.04 -15.91 7.13
CA GLY A 270 5.66 -15.63 7.53
C GLY A 270 4.62 -15.75 6.41
N GLY A 271 5.07 -16.04 5.18
CA GLY A 271 4.23 -16.20 4.00
C GLY A 271 3.58 -14.91 3.47
N ILE A 272 2.86 -15.03 2.35
CA ILE A 272 2.05 -13.92 1.79
C ILE A 272 0.64 -13.86 2.38
N HIS A 273 0.00 -15.02 2.60
CA HIS A 273 -1.39 -15.12 3.04
C HIS A 273 -1.75 -16.58 3.43
N HIS A 274 -2.44 -16.83 4.55
CA HIS A 274 -2.74 -15.93 5.67
C HIS A 274 -1.47 -15.77 6.53
N GLY A 275 -1.05 -14.54 6.80
CA GLY A 275 0.24 -14.24 7.44
C GLY A 275 0.18 -13.05 8.39
N TYR A 276 1.25 -12.25 8.43
CA TYR A 276 1.38 -11.07 9.28
C TYR A 276 0.78 -9.82 8.63
N SER A 277 0.34 -8.84 9.43
CA SER A 277 0.21 -7.47 8.94
C SER A 277 1.58 -6.88 8.62
N LEU A 278 1.64 -5.80 7.84
CA LEU A 278 2.92 -5.19 7.44
C LEU A 278 3.72 -4.77 8.68
N LEU A 279 3.04 -4.07 9.61
CA LEU A 279 3.69 -3.60 10.83
C LEU A 279 4.00 -4.75 11.79
N ASP A 280 3.16 -5.79 11.90
CA ASP A 280 3.52 -6.96 12.72
C ASP A 280 4.78 -7.64 12.18
N TRP A 281 4.92 -7.74 10.85
CA TRP A 281 6.10 -8.33 10.23
C TRP A 281 7.36 -7.48 10.46
N VAL A 282 7.27 -6.16 10.20
CA VAL A 282 8.40 -5.22 10.36
C VAL A 282 8.84 -5.10 11.82
N ASN A 283 7.92 -5.17 12.79
CA ASN A 283 8.26 -5.04 14.21
C ASN A 283 8.65 -6.37 14.88
N ASN A 284 8.10 -7.52 14.46
CA ASN A 284 8.26 -8.79 15.20
C ASN A 284 9.01 -9.88 14.42
N VAL A 285 8.95 -9.91 13.09
CA VAL A 285 9.62 -10.92 12.26
C VAL A 285 10.97 -10.40 11.77
N TYR A 286 10.96 -9.31 11.00
CA TYR A 286 12.14 -8.74 10.35
C TYR A 286 13.37 -8.54 11.28
N PRO A 287 13.24 -7.98 12.51
CA PRO A 287 14.41 -7.74 13.37
C PRO A 287 15.05 -9.02 13.90
N ASN A 288 14.31 -10.14 13.87
CA ASN A 288 14.74 -11.45 14.36
C ASN A 288 15.21 -12.40 13.24
N LEU A 289 15.22 -11.95 11.98
CA LEU A 289 15.68 -12.75 10.85
C LEU A 289 17.21 -12.91 10.84
N PRO A 290 17.73 -14.13 10.62
CA PRO A 290 19.12 -14.34 10.23
C PRO A 290 19.49 -13.52 8.99
N GLU A 291 20.74 -13.11 8.85
CA GLU A 291 21.18 -12.25 7.73
C GLU A 291 20.91 -12.87 6.34
N ALA A 292 21.01 -14.21 6.23
CA ALA A 292 20.71 -14.96 5.00
C ALA A 292 19.19 -15.04 4.68
N ASP A 293 18.34 -14.70 5.64
CA ASP A 293 16.88 -14.70 5.55
C ASP A 293 16.28 -13.30 5.50
N LYS A 294 17.10 -12.24 5.61
CA LYS A 294 16.65 -10.87 5.38
C LYS A 294 16.28 -10.64 3.90
N PRO A 295 15.35 -9.73 3.62
CA PRO A 295 14.98 -9.36 2.25
C PRO A 295 16.11 -8.57 1.59
N MET A 296 16.07 -8.50 0.26
CA MET A 296 16.63 -7.32 -0.40
C MET A 296 15.79 -6.12 -0.01
N GLU A 297 16.41 -5.03 0.46
CA GLU A 297 15.68 -3.83 0.86
C GLU A 297 16.24 -2.56 0.24
N CYS A 298 15.41 -1.53 0.16
CA CYS A 298 15.83 -0.18 -0.19
C CYS A 298 14.74 0.83 0.19
N VAL A 299 15.12 2.04 0.61
CA VAL A 299 14.21 3.20 0.59
C VAL A 299 14.23 3.79 -0.81
N GLN A 300 13.06 3.84 -1.46
CA GLN A 300 12.82 4.54 -2.72
C GLN A 300 12.49 6.00 -2.41
N GLU A 301 13.19 6.91 -3.10
CA GLU A 301 13.09 8.35 -2.94
C GLU A 301 12.11 9.00 -3.92
N ALA A 302 11.66 10.21 -3.59
CA ALA A 302 10.82 11.03 -4.46
C ALA A 302 11.49 11.28 -5.82
N GLY A 303 10.81 10.87 -6.89
CA GLY A 303 11.29 10.96 -8.26
C GLY A 303 11.99 9.70 -8.80
N GLU A 304 12.19 8.66 -8.00
CA GLU A 304 12.71 7.37 -8.49
C GLU A 304 11.60 6.47 -9.03
N ILE A 305 11.91 5.64 -10.02
CA ILE A 305 11.05 4.54 -10.48
C ILE A 305 11.71 3.20 -10.20
N LEU A 306 11.08 2.38 -9.36
CA LEU A 306 11.47 1.00 -9.11
C LEU A 306 10.84 0.08 -10.16
N TYR A 307 11.67 -0.68 -10.86
CA TYR A 307 11.22 -1.86 -11.60
C TYR A 307 11.25 -3.10 -10.71
N LEU A 308 10.21 -3.93 -10.77
CA LEU A 308 10.16 -5.24 -10.12
C LEU A 308 9.88 -6.34 -11.16
N PRO A 309 10.73 -7.37 -11.23
CA PRO A 309 10.47 -8.51 -12.10
C PRO A 309 9.32 -9.36 -11.58
N GLU A 310 8.64 -10.00 -12.53
CA GLU A 310 7.50 -10.87 -12.26
C GLU A 310 7.77 -11.97 -11.20
N GLY A 311 6.76 -12.23 -10.37
CA GLY A 311 6.79 -13.26 -9.33
C GLY A 311 7.66 -12.90 -8.12
N MET A 312 8.35 -11.75 -8.13
CA MET A 312 9.09 -11.27 -6.97
C MET A 312 8.14 -10.90 -5.84
N TYR A 313 8.32 -11.55 -4.70
CA TYR A 313 7.59 -11.20 -3.47
C TYR A 313 8.03 -9.84 -2.99
N HIS A 314 7.08 -8.98 -2.68
CA HIS A 314 7.39 -7.64 -2.20
C HIS A 314 6.36 -7.11 -1.20
N ALA A 315 6.87 -6.36 -0.22
CA ALA A 315 6.10 -5.56 0.71
C ALA A 315 6.62 -4.11 0.69
N THR A 316 5.76 -3.15 1.03
CA THR A 316 6.06 -1.72 1.01
C THR A 316 5.59 -1.03 2.27
N LEU A 317 6.36 -0.06 2.77
CA LEU A 317 6.04 0.78 3.92
C LEU A 317 6.30 2.24 3.58
N ASN A 318 5.29 3.10 3.74
CA ASN A 318 5.42 4.54 3.53
C ASN A 318 6.02 5.19 4.77
N LEU A 319 7.04 6.04 4.60
CA LEU A 319 7.71 6.74 5.70
C LEU A 319 7.08 8.13 5.95
N GLY A 320 6.61 8.80 4.90
CA GLY A 320 5.84 10.05 4.95
C GLY A 320 4.52 9.91 4.18
N ASP A 321 3.83 11.03 3.93
CA ASP A 321 2.82 11.07 2.89
C ASP A 321 3.48 10.74 1.55
N THR A 322 3.07 9.62 0.96
CA THR A 322 3.71 9.02 -0.22
C THR A 322 2.72 8.85 -1.35
N ILE A 323 3.10 9.39 -2.50
CA ILE A 323 2.27 9.54 -3.68
C ILE A 323 2.99 8.84 -4.81
N ALA A 324 2.38 7.76 -5.29
CA ALA A 324 3.03 6.88 -6.24
C ALA A 324 2.03 6.32 -7.26
N LEU A 325 2.59 5.84 -8.37
CA LEU A 325 1.87 5.12 -9.41
C LEU A 325 2.58 3.79 -9.62
N ALA A 326 1.84 2.67 -9.65
CA ALA A 326 2.33 1.45 -10.29
C ALA A 326 1.56 1.12 -11.56
N ILE A 327 2.29 0.48 -12.47
CA ILE A 327 1.76 -0.13 -13.69
C ILE A 327 2.18 -1.60 -13.68
N GLN A 328 1.21 -2.49 -13.86
CA GLN A 328 1.36 -3.94 -13.75
C GLN A 328 0.81 -4.60 -15.02
N LYS A 329 1.48 -5.62 -15.58
CA LYS A 329 0.90 -6.40 -16.69
C LYS A 329 -0.29 -7.24 -16.23
N LYS A 330 -1.34 -7.37 -17.05
CA LYS A 330 -2.52 -8.22 -16.74
C LYS A 330 -2.23 -9.72 -16.78
N THR A 331 -1.18 -10.12 -17.50
CA THR A 331 -0.87 -11.52 -17.80
C THR A 331 0.51 -11.91 -17.27
N ALA A 332 0.57 -13.03 -16.55
CA ALA A 332 1.81 -13.71 -16.21
C ALA A 332 2.50 -14.29 -17.47
N THR A 333 3.83 -14.34 -17.43
CA THR A 333 4.73 -14.87 -18.45
C THR A 333 5.59 -16.03 -17.92
N LEU A 334 6.02 -15.96 -16.65
CA LEU A 334 6.82 -16.98 -15.98
C LEU A 334 5.95 -18.20 -15.59
N PRO A 335 6.40 -19.45 -15.82
CA PRO A 335 5.59 -20.65 -15.53
C PRO A 335 5.05 -20.72 -14.10
N SER A 336 5.82 -20.30 -13.10
CA SER A 336 5.39 -20.27 -11.70
C SER A 336 4.25 -19.27 -11.45
N GLU A 337 4.27 -18.12 -12.12
CA GLU A 337 3.25 -17.08 -11.94
C GLU A 337 1.98 -17.39 -12.74
N VAL A 338 2.13 -18.03 -13.91
CA VAL A 338 1.00 -18.63 -14.65
C VAL A 338 0.27 -19.67 -13.79
N LEU A 339 1.00 -20.55 -13.09
CA LEU A 339 0.42 -21.51 -12.14
C LEU A 339 -0.24 -20.81 -10.94
N SER A 340 0.37 -19.75 -10.40
CA SER A 340 -0.22 -18.91 -9.34
C SER A 340 -1.57 -18.29 -9.75
N TYR A 341 -1.65 -17.79 -10.98
CA TYR A 341 -2.87 -17.19 -11.53
C TYR A 341 -3.93 -18.26 -11.82
N GLU A 342 -3.53 -19.44 -12.31
CA GLU A 342 -4.43 -20.56 -12.53
C GLU A 342 -5.00 -21.13 -11.21
N ALA A 343 -4.17 -21.23 -10.17
CA ALA A 343 -4.60 -21.61 -8.83
C ALA A 343 -5.63 -20.61 -8.28
N THR A 344 -5.33 -19.32 -8.37
CA THR A 344 -6.25 -18.24 -7.95
C THR A 344 -7.58 -18.31 -8.68
N SER A 345 -7.56 -18.47 -10.02
CA SER A 345 -8.77 -18.64 -10.82
C SER A 345 -9.57 -19.89 -10.41
N THR A 346 -8.88 -20.99 -10.12
CA THR A 346 -9.51 -22.25 -9.67
C THR A 346 -10.14 -22.11 -8.28
N ILE A 347 -9.50 -21.38 -7.35
CA ILE A 347 -10.06 -21.06 -6.03
C ILE A 347 -11.30 -20.17 -6.15
N ASN A 348 -11.25 -19.12 -6.98
CA ASN A 348 -12.40 -18.24 -7.19
C ASN A 348 -13.59 -19.02 -7.78
N MET A 349 -13.35 -19.86 -8.80
CA MET A 349 -14.39 -20.74 -9.35
C MET A 349 -14.96 -21.73 -8.33
N LEU A 350 -14.16 -22.21 -7.36
CA LEU A 350 -14.64 -23.04 -6.26
C LEU A 350 -15.49 -22.24 -5.26
N GLN A 351 -15.11 -20.99 -4.95
CA GLN A 351 -15.87 -20.11 -4.05
C GLN A 351 -17.20 -19.64 -4.65
N ASP A 352 -17.23 -19.38 -5.96
CA ASP A 352 -18.43 -18.97 -6.70
C ASP A 352 -19.30 -20.16 -7.14
N SER A 353 -18.85 -21.40 -6.93
CA SER A 353 -19.60 -22.59 -7.35
C SER A 353 -20.81 -22.84 -6.46
N PRO A 354 -22.00 -23.11 -7.03
CA PRO A 354 -23.14 -23.57 -6.24
C PRO A 354 -22.86 -24.93 -5.59
N ASP A 355 -23.51 -25.21 -4.44
CA ASP A 355 -23.29 -26.39 -3.58
C ASP A 355 -23.39 -27.76 -4.29
N ASN A 356 -23.91 -27.81 -5.52
CA ASN A 356 -24.09 -29.01 -6.33
C ASN A 356 -22.90 -29.32 -7.27
N VAL A 357 -21.88 -28.47 -7.34
CA VAL A 357 -20.67 -28.74 -8.14
C VAL A 357 -19.71 -29.64 -7.35
N PRO A 358 -19.16 -30.73 -7.92
CA PRO A 358 -18.22 -31.60 -7.20
C PRO A 358 -16.92 -30.89 -6.82
N VAL A 359 -16.82 -30.53 -5.54
CA VAL A 359 -15.67 -29.86 -4.91
C VAL A 359 -14.35 -30.62 -5.15
N ASP A 360 -14.40 -31.96 -5.16
CA ASP A 360 -13.27 -32.85 -5.47
C ASP A 360 -12.56 -32.51 -6.80
N LYS A 361 -13.30 -32.05 -7.82
CA LYS A 361 -12.71 -31.70 -9.12
C LYS A 361 -11.81 -30.46 -9.02
N PHE A 362 -12.19 -29.49 -8.19
CA PHE A 362 -11.37 -28.30 -7.96
C PHE A 362 -10.13 -28.63 -7.15
N HIS A 363 -10.24 -29.43 -6.07
CA HIS A 363 -9.07 -29.85 -5.31
C HIS A 363 -8.11 -30.72 -6.12
N GLN A 364 -8.62 -31.62 -6.98
CA GLN A 364 -7.79 -32.38 -7.92
C GLN A 364 -7.04 -31.45 -8.90
N ARG A 365 -7.69 -30.39 -9.40
CA ARG A 365 -7.00 -29.41 -10.26
C ARG A 365 -5.96 -28.59 -9.50
N LEU A 366 -6.30 -28.14 -8.28
CA LEU A 366 -5.35 -27.43 -7.42
C LEU A 366 -4.13 -28.29 -7.09
N LYS A 367 -4.32 -29.59 -6.83
CA LYS A 367 -3.23 -30.55 -6.63
C LYS A 367 -2.29 -30.58 -7.83
N GLU A 368 -2.82 -30.74 -9.05
CA GLU A 368 -2.01 -30.74 -10.29
C GLU A 368 -1.23 -29.43 -10.50
N ILE A 369 -1.81 -28.29 -10.12
CA ILE A 369 -1.17 -26.97 -10.22
C ILE A 369 -0.05 -26.85 -9.19
N TYR A 370 -0.32 -27.18 -7.92
CA TYR A 370 0.65 -27.06 -6.84
C TYR A 370 1.75 -28.13 -6.89
N GLU A 371 1.51 -29.32 -7.45
CA GLU A 371 2.56 -30.30 -7.76
C GLU A 371 3.57 -29.71 -8.74
N LYS A 372 3.12 -29.17 -9.88
CA LYS A 372 4.00 -28.50 -10.86
C LYS A 372 4.70 -27.27 -10.28
N TRP A 373 4.01 -26.50 -9.44
CA TRP A 373 4.61 -25.32 -8.82
C TRP A 373 5.69 -25.73 -7.81
N HIS A 374 5.46 -26.79 -7.04
CA HIS A 374 6.47 -27.37 -6.15
C HIS A 374 7.66 -27.97 -6.93
N GLU A 375 7.42 -28.63 -8.07
CA GLU A 375 8.49 -29.12 -8.96
C GLU A 375 9.38 -27.97 -9.49
N LEU A 376 8.78 -26.84 -9.85
CA LEU A 376 9.52 -25.65 -10.28
C LEU A 376 10.28 -24.98 -9.13
N LEU A 377 9.69 -24.90 -7.94
CA LEU A 377 10.21 -24.17 -6.79
C LEU A 377 10.23 -25.07 -5.52
N PRO A 378 11.11 -26.09 -5.44
CA PRO A 378 11.05 -27.12 -4.40
C PRO A 378 11.31 -26.61 -2.98
N GLU A 379 12.00 -25.47 -2.83
CA GLU A 379 12.33 -24.86 -1.54
C GLU A 379 11.49 -23.60 -1.24
N ASN A 380 10.45 -23.32 -2.05
CA ASN A 380 9.49 -22.26 -1.75
C ASN A 380 8.43 -22.80 -0.76
N ALA A 381 8.35 -22.20 0.44
CA ALA A 381 7.47 -22.70 1.51
C ALA A 381 5.97 -22.55 1.16
N GLU A 382 5.59 -21.50 0.43
CA GLU A 382 4.22 -21.29 -0.07
C GLU A 382 3.78 -22.44 -0.98
N ALA A 383 4.56 -22.79 -2.00
CA ALA A 383 4.20 -23.89 -2.92
C ALA A 383 4.07 -25.24 -2.18
N VAL A 384 4.98 -25.52 -1.23
CA VAL A 384 4.93 -26.73 -0.38
C VAL A 384 3.69 -26.74 0.51
N GLU A 385 3.37 -25.61 1.15
CA GLU A 385 2.20 -25.45 2.02
C GLU A 385 0.89 -25.62 1.25
N LYS A 386 0.75 -24.96 0.09
CA LYS A 386 -0.46 -25.05 -0.75
C LYS A 386 -0.71 -26.48 -1.23
N LEU A 387 0.34 -27.22 -1.59
CA LEU A 387 0.20 -28.64 -1.92
C LEU A 387 -0.22 -29.45 -0.67
N GLY A 388 0.43 -29.24 0.47
CA GLY A 388 0.10 -29.91 1.73
C GLY A 388 -1.33 -29.65 2.23
N GLY A 389 -1.82 -28.41 2.12
CA GLY A 389 -3.19 -28.00 2.43
C GLY A 389 -4.21 -28.60 1.45
N THR A 390 -3.91 -28.58 0.15
CA THR A 390 -4.79 -29.20 -0.85
C THR A 390 -4.94 -30.71 -0.62
N LEU A 391 -3.86 -31.41 -0.26
CA LEU A 391 -3.94 -32.82 0.12
C LEU A 391 -4.74 -33.06 1.41
N TYR A 392 -4.69 -32.13 2.38
CA TYR A 392 -5.57 -32.18 3.56
C TYR A 392 -7.04 -32.06 3.15
N ASP A 393 -7.40 -31.12 2.27
CA ASP A 393 -8.77 -30.94 1.80
C ASP A 393 -9.29 -32.17 1.04
N MET A 394 -8.43 -32.83 0.26
CA MET A 394 -8.70 -34.11 -0.41
C MET A 394 -8.74 -35.33 0.53
N GLY A 395 -8.55 -35.15 1.84
CA GLY A 395 -8.50 -36.24 2.82
C GLY A 395 -7.23 -37.09 2.79
N GLN A 396 -6.23 -36.71 2.00
CA GLN A 396 -4.92 -37.38 1.84
C GLN A 396 -3.97 -36.95 2.98
N TYR A 397 -4.41 -37.21 4.22
CA TYR A 397 -3.76 -36.72 5.43
C TYR A 397 -2.33 -37.27 5.65
N LYS A 398 -2.04 -38.47 5.14
CA LYS A 398 -0.72 -39.11 5.28
C LYS A 398 0.31 -38.50 4.35
N GLU A 399 -0.10 -38.12 3.15
CA GLU A 399 0.68 -37.42 2.13
C GLU A 399 0.84 -35.94 2.47
N SER A 400 -0.20 -35.32 3.04
CA SER A 400 -0.23 -33.93 3.52
C SER A 400 0.81 -33.65 4.62
N LEU A 401 0.86 -34.49 5.67
CA LEU A 401 1.68 -34.26 6.86
C LEU A 401 3.19 -34.00 6.58
N PRO A 402 3.93 -34.81 5.79
CA PRO A 402 5.34 -34.57 5.52
C PRO A 402 5.60 -33.28 4.73
N LEU A 403 4.69 -32.84 3.87
CA LEU A 403 4.81 -31.56 3.16
C LEU A 403 4.64 -30.38 4.13
N LEU A 404 3.65 -30.43 5.01
CA LEU A 404 3.44 -29.39 6.02
C LEU A 404 4.63 -29.29 6.99
N MET A 405 5.22 -30.43 7.36
CA MET A 405 6.49 -30.46 8.09
C MET A 405 7.67 -29.87 7.29
N LYS A 406 7.72 -30.06 5.96
CA LYS A 406 8.71 -29.40 5.09
C LYS A 406 8.47 -27.89 5.03
N ALA A 407 7.23 -27.43 4.87
CA ALA A 407 6.90 -26.01 4.86
C ALA A 407 7.34 -25.30 6.14
N ILE A 408 7.03 -25.87 7.32
CA ILE A 408 7.48 -25.35 8.63
C ILE A 408 9.01 -25.34 8.76
N LYS A 409 9.71 -26.32 8.16
CA LYS A 409 11.18 -26.35 8.15
C LYS A 409 11.78 -25.27 7.24
N LEU A 410 11.14 -24.96 6.11
CA LEU A 410 11.56 -23.92 5.18
C LEU A 410 11.28 -22.52 5.74
N ASP A 411 10.13 -22.35 6.41
CA ASP A 411 9.71 -21.09 7.02
C ASP A 411 9.04 -21.36 8.40
N PRO A 412 9.80 -21.25 9.50
CA PRO A 412 9.27 -21.39 10.86
C PRO A 412 8.26 -20.31 11.27
N TYR A 413 8.13 -19.22 10.50
CA TYR A 413 7.12 -18.19 10.73
C TYR A 413 5.81 -18.47 9.97
N PHE A 414 5.75 -19.50 9.11
CA PHE A 414 4.58 -19.75 8.25
C PHE A 414 3.42 -20.43 8.99
N VAL A 415 2.66 -19.63 9.72
CA VAL A 415 1.54 -20.03 10.59
C VAL A 415 0.54 -20.98 9.91
N LEU A 416 0.21 -20.75 8.64
CA LEU A 416 -0.80 -21.55 7.93
C LEU A 416 -0.39 -23.03 7.80
N ALA A 417 0.92 -23.30 7.67
CA ALA A 417 1.45 -24.67 7.66
C ALA A 417 1.28 -25.36 9.03
N TYR A 418 1.40 -24.63 10.15
CA TYR A 418 1.08 -25.15 11.49
C TYR A 418 -0.41 -25.43 11.63
N VAL A 419 -1.28 -24.51 11.19
CA VAL A 419 -2.75 -24.70 11.25
C VAL A 419 -3.17 -25.93 10.44
N HIS A 420 -2.69 -26.08 9.21
CA HIS A 420 -2.94 -27.29 8.42
C HIS A 420 -2.33 -28.54 9.05
N MET A 421 -1.13 -28.48 9.63
CA MET A 421 -0.51 -29.63 10.30
C MET A 421 -1.33 -30.09 11.51
N ALA A 422 -1.84 -29.16 12.32
CA ALA A 422 -2.70 -29.47 13.46
C ALA A 422 -4.04 -30.08 13.00
N LYS A 423 -4.67 -29.53 11.96
CA LYS A 423 -5.90 -30.09 11.35
C LYS A 423 -5.65 -31.50 10.80
N THR A 424 -4.56 -31.73 10.07
CA THR A 424 -4.14 -33.05 9.56
C THR A 424 -3.92 -34.05 10.70
N LEU A 425 -3.20 -33.68 11.76
CA LEU A 425 -3.00 -34.54 12.95
C LEU A 425 -4.33 -34.86 13.65
N SER A 426 -5.24 -33.89 13.77
CA SER A 426 -6.58 -34.11 14.32
C SER A 426 -7.39 -35.12 13.49
N LYS A 427 -7.29 -35.09 12.15
CA LYS A 427 -7.95 -36.06 11.27
C LYS A 427 -7.33 -37.46 11.37
N LEU A 428 -6.02 -37.53 11.62
CA LEU A 428 -5.29 -38.77 11.96
C LEU A 428 -5.54 -39.25 13.40
N ARG A 429 -6.36 -38.53 14.19
CA ARG A 429 -6.70 -38.79 15.60
C ARG A 429 -5.51 -38.63 16.58
N GLU A 430 -4.46 -37.93 16.17
CA GLU A 430 -3.29 -37.63 16.99
C GLU A 430 -3.51 -36.33 17.80
N TYR A 431 -4.60 -36.30 18.59
CA TYR A 431 -5.15 -35.08 19.19
C TYR A 431 -4.16 -34.33 20.08
N GLN A 432 -3.36 -35.02 20.89
CA GLN A 432 -2.36 -34.38 21.76
C GLN A 432 -1.26 -33.68 20.94
N ARG A 433 -0.86 -34.24 19.79
CA ARG A 433 0.09 -33.59 18.88
C ARG A 433 -0.56 -32.42 18.14
N ALA A 434 -1.82 -32.54 17.73
CA ALA A 434 -2.58 -31.45 17.11
C ALA A 434 -2.66 -30.22 18.05
N GLU A 435 -2.96 -30.44 19.33
CA GLU A 435 -3.04 -29.39 20.35
C GLU A 435 -1.71 -28.65 20.53
N VAL A 436 -0.59 -29.38 20.63
CA VAL A 436 0.76 -28.78 20.69
C VAL A 436 1.07 -27.94 19.44
N VAL A 437 0.66 -28.40 18.25
CA VAL A 437 0.89 -27.64 17.00
C VAL A 437 0.00 -26.40 16.91
N PHE A 438 -1.25 -26.44 17.39
CA PHE A 438 -2.11 -25.24 17.51
C PHE A 438 -1.54 -24.22 18.50
N GLN A 439 -1.08 -24.67 19.67
CA GLN A 439 -0.39 -23.81 20.65
C GLN A 439 0.85 -23.18 20.01
N LYS A 440 1.63 -23.96 19.24
CA LYS A 440 2.80 -23.42 18.55
C LYS A 440 2.44 -22.40 17.46
N ALA A 441 1.33 -22.58 16.75
CA ALA A 441 0.84 -21.56 15.80
C ALA A 441 0.55 -20.23 16.52
N MET A 442 -0.11 -20.26 17.68
CA MET A 442 -0.39 -19.08 18.49
C MET A 442 0.88 -18.40 19.03
N GLU A 443 1.92 -19.17 19.39
CA GLU A 443 3.22 -18.61 19.77
C GLU A 443 3.92 -17.90 18.60
N VAL A 444 3.82 -18.45 17.38
CA VAL A 444 4.47 -17.91 16.18
C VAL A 444 3.78 -16.61 15.72
N ASN A 445 2.46 -16.55 15.74
CA ASN A 445 1.70 -15.33 15.46
C ASN A 445 0.46 -15.22 16.38
N PRO A 446 0.56 -14.49 17.51
CA PRO A 446 -0.56 -14.35 18.44
C PRO A 446 -1.70 -13.47 17.91
N ASN A 447 -1.50 -12.75 16.79
CA ASN A 447 -2.46 -11.82 16.21
C ASN A 447 -3.27 -12.42 15.04
N LEU A 448 -2.90 -13.60 14.52
CA LEU A 448 -3.65 -14.23 13.43
C LEU A 448 -4.92 -14.92 13.96
N TRP A 449 -6.06 -14.27 13.78
CA TRP A 449 -7.37 -14.74 14.24
C TRP A 449 -7.77 -16.12 13.71
N ASP A 450 -7.34 -16.51 12.49
CA ASP A 450 -7.66 -17.80 11.88
C ASP A 450 -7.25 -18.98 12.79
N ILE A 451 -6.14 -18.85 13.54
CA ILE A 451 -5.68 -19.87 14.49
C ILE A 451 -6.71 -20.10 15.60
N TYR A 452 -7.24 -19.02 16.18
CA TYR A 452 -8.17 -19.07 17.29
C TYR A 452 -9.50 -19.70 16.89
N LYS A 453 -9.96 -19.43 15.66
CA LYS A 453 -11.14 -20.10 15.10
C LYS A 453 -10.91 -21.61 15.00
N GLU A 454 -9.84 -22.04 14.33
CA GLU A 454 -9.56 -23.45 14.06
C GLU A 454 -9.24 -24.25 15.35
N TYR A 455 -8.50 -23.63 16.29
CA TYR A 455 -8.17 -24.26 17.57
C TYR A 455 -9.37 -24.32 18.52
N GLY A 456 -10.19 -23.27 18.58
CA GLY A 456 -11.46 -23.28 19.32
C GLY A 456 -12.40 -24.36 18.79
N GLU A 457 -12.52 -24.48 17.46
CA GLU A 457 -13.31 -25.54 16.83
C GLU A 457 -12.77 -26.93 17.15
N PHE A 458 -11.45 -27.11 17.16
CA PHE A 458 -10.80 -28.36 17.57
C PHE A 458 -11.17 -28.74 19.02
N LEU A 459 -11.05 -27.80 19.97
CA LEU A 459 -11.38 -28.03 21.37
C LEU A 459 -12.87 -28.36 21.58
N LEU A 460 -13.78 -27.67 20.88
CA LEU A 460 -15.20 -28.00 20.92
C LEU A 460 -15.50 -29.39 20.34
N LYS A 461 -14.82 -29.80 19.25
CA LYS A 461 -14.92 -31.16 18.69
C LYS A 461 -14.37 -32.25 19.64
N GLN A 462 -13.53 -31.89 20.62
CA GLN A 462 -13.10 -32.77 21.71
C GLN A 462 -14.01 -32.70 22.95
N GLY A 463 -15.09 -31.92 22.93
CA GLY A 463 -15.98 -31.75 24.10
C GLY A 463 -15.37 -30.91 25.23
N ARG A 464 -14.45 -29.98 24.91
CA ARG A 464 -13.72 -29.15 25.89
C ARG A 464 -14.10 -27.65 25.78
N PRO A 465 -15.37 -27.26 26.09
CA PRO A 465 -15.81 -25.87 25.99
C PRO A 465 -15.12 -24.93 26.99
N ALA A 466 -14.71 -25.43 28.15
CA ALA A 466 -13.97 -24.65 29.14
C ALA A 466 -12.60 -24.18 28.61
N ASP A 467 -11.92 -25.03 27.84
CA ASP A 467 -10.63 -24.68 27.22
C ASP A 467 -10.82 -23.83 25.96
N ALA A 468 -11.92 -24.02 25.23
CA ALA A 468 -12.27 -23.21 24.06
C ALA A 468 -12.69 -21.77 24.42
N LEU A 469 -13.27 -21.56 25.60
CA LEU A 469 -13.75 -20.27 26.09
C LEU A 469 -12.70 -19.12 25.98
N PRO A 470 -11.47 -19.24 26.55
CA PRO A 470 -10.46 -18.20 26.42
C PRO A 470 -9.95 -18.02 24.98
N ILE A 471 -9.97 -19.08 24.16
CA ILE A 471 -9.55 -19.01 22.75
C ILE A 471 -10.55 -18.19 21.93
N TYR A 472 -11.85 -18.45 22.10
CA TYR A 472 -12.90 -17.66 21.44
C TYR A 472 -13.00 -16.23 21.98
N LYS A 473 -12.74 -16.00 23.28
CA LYS A 473 -12.58 -14.65 23.83
C LYS A 473 -11.45 -13.89 23.14
N LYS A 474 -10.29 -14.54 22.94
CA LYS A 474 -9.19 -13.87 22.23
C LYS A 474 -9.54 -13.59 20.77
N GLY A 475 -10.36 -14.45 20.16
CA GLY A 475 -10.96 -14.20 18.85
C GLY A 475 -11.84 -12.95 18.79
N THR A 476 -12.69 -12.68 19.80
CA THR A 476 -13.50 -11.44 19.84
C THR A 476 -12.67 -10.18 20.10
N GLU A 477 -11.53 -10.29 20.79
CA GLU A 477 -10.57 -9.19 20.93
C GLU A 477 -9.85 -8.87 19.61
N LEU A 478 -9.48 -9.89 18.83
CA LEU A 478 -8.75 -9.72 17.56
C LEU A 478 -9.65 -9.31 16.39
N MET A 479 -10.88 -9.82 16.36
CA MET A 479 -11.86 -9.56 15.29
C MET A 479 -13.22 -9.20 15.91
N PRO A 480 -13.36 -8.00 16.50
CA PRO A 480 -14.57 -7.59 17.22
C PRO A 480 -15.82 -7.56 16.33
N ASP A 481 -15.69 -7.35 15.02
CA ASP A 481 -16.82 -7.33 14.10
C ASP A 481 -17.16 -8.71 13.49
N LEU A 482 -16.36 -9.75 13.75
CA LEU A 482 -16.55 -11.09 13.18
C LEU A 482 -17.47 -11.95 14.05
N MET A 483 -18.78 -11.84 13.79
CA MET A 483 -19.87 -12.47 14.53
C MET A 483 -19.70 -13.95 14.95
N PRO A 484 -19.11 -14.86 14.13
CA PRO A 484 -18.84 -16.24 14.57
C PRO A 484 -18.04 -16.34 15.88
N PHE A 485 -17.07 -15.45 16.13
CA PHE A 485 -16.31 -15.48 17.40
C PHE A 485 -17.21 -15.25 18.61
N TRP A 486 -18.11 -14.27 18.54
CA TRP A 486 -19.06 -13.96 19.59
C TRP A 486 -20.07 -15.10 19.80
N GLN A 487 -20.55 -15.72 18.72
CA GLN A 487 -21.46 -16.86 18.78
C GLN A 487 -20.82 -18.07 19.48
N TYR A 488 -19.57 -18.42 19.11
CA TYR A 488 -18.85 -19.51 19.76
C TYR A 488 -18.43 -19.17 21.20
N TYR A 489 -18.07 -17.91 21.49
CA TYR A 489 -17.79 -17.46 22.85
C TYR A 489 -19.02 -17.62 23.75
N LYS A 490 -20.19 -17.11 23.33
CA LYS A 490 -21.48 -17.31 24.04
C LYS A 490 -21.80 -18.79 24.24
N TYR A 491 -21.60 -19.61 23.22
CA TYR A 491 -21.83 -21.05 23.32
C TYR A 491 -20.94 -21.69 24.39
N CYS A 492 -19.64 -21.34 24.42
CA CYS A 492 -18.72 -21.83 25.45
C CYS A 492 -19.16 -21.40 26.86
N GLN A 493 -19.58 -20.13 27.03
CA GLN A 493 -20.10 -19.61 28.31
C GLN A 493 -21.30 -20.42 28.81
N GLN A 494 -22.28 -20.68 27.93
CA GLN A 494 -23.44 -21.52 28.23
C GLN A 494 -23.04 -22.95 28.64
N GLN A 495 -22.06 -23.56 27.96
CA GLN A 495 -21.61 -24.92 28.28
C GLN A 495 -20.83 -25.00 29.61
N VAL A 496 -20.18 -23.93 30.07
CA VAL A 496 -19.51 -23.90 31.39
C VAL A 496 -20.40 -23.40 32.53
N GLY A 497 -21.63 -22.98 32.23
CA GLY A 497 -22.58 -22.44 33.22
C GLY A 497 -22.43 -20.93 33.49
N ASP A 498 -21.62 -20.20 32.71
CA ASP A 498 -21.53 -18.74 32.73
C ASP A 498 -22.74 -18.14 31.98
N LEU A 499 -23.92 -18.22 32.62
CA LEU A 499 -25.16 -17.72 32.02
C LEU A 499 -25.22 -16.19 31.97
N GLU A 500 -24.69 -15.50 32.99
CA GLU A 500 -24.64 -14.05 33.06
C GLU A 500 -23.73 -13.46 31.96
N GLY A 501 -22.52 -14.01 31.81
CA GLY A 501 -21.63 -13.62 30.72
C GLY A 501 -22.19 -13.99 29.34
N ALA A 502 -22.95 -15.08 29.21
CA ALA A 502 -23.63 -15.40 27.95
C ALA A 502 -24.72 -14.38 27.57
N GLU A 503 -25.44 -13.81 28.55
CA GLU A 503 -26.40 -12.73 28.32
C GLU A 503 -25.70 -11.40 27.96
N GLU A 504 -24.54 -11.09 28.54
CA GLU A 504 -23.71 -9.96 28.13
C GLU A 504 -23.24 -10.09 26.68
N THR A 505 -22.70 -11.27 26.33
CA THR A 505 -22.25 -11.58 24.97
C THR A 505 -23.41 -11.53 23.97
N GLU A 506 -24.64 -11.91 24.36
CA GLU A 506 -25.81 -11.77 23.49
C GLU A 506 -26.15 -10.31 23.17
N ARG A 507 -26.04 -9.40 24.16
CA ARG A 507 -26.23 -7.96 23.92
C ARG A 507 -25.22 -7.43 22.90
N ALA A 508 -23.95 -7.83 23.02
CA ALA A 508 -22.91 -7.47 22.04
C ALA A 508 -23.19 -8.04 20.63
N ILE A 509 -23.73 -9.26 20.51
CA ILE A 509 -24.14 -9.84 19.22
C ILE A 509 -25.27 -9.01 18.58
N VAL A 510 -26.27 -8.58 19.36
CA VAL A 510 -27.38 -7.75 18.87
C VAL A 510 -26.87 -6.37 18.41
N ASP A 511 -25.97 -5.73 19.16
CA ASP A 511 -25.37 -4.45 18.77
C ASP A 511 -24.55 -4.55 17.48
N LEU A 512 -23.80 -5.65 17.30
CA LEU A 512 -23.05 -5.92 16.07
C LEU A 512 -23.98 -6.18 14.87
N GLN A 513 -25.07 -6.91 15.07
CA GLN A 513 -26.11 -7.12 14.05
C GLN A 513 -26.72 -5.77 13.62
N ALA A 514 -27.13 -4.93 14.57
CA ALA A 514 -27.70 -3.62 14.28
C ALA A 514 -26.74 -2.69 13.52
N LYS A 515 -25.45 -2.65 13.88
CA LYS A 515 -24.41 -1.93 13.12
C LYS A 515 -24.24 -2.45 11.70
N LYS A 516 -24.28 -3.78 11.52
CA LYS A 516 -24.16 -4.40 10.21
C LYS A 516 -25.37 -4.08 9.33
N ASP A 517 -26.56 -4.08 9.88
CA ASP A 517 -27.79 -3.78 9.13
C ASP A 517 -27.81 -2.30 8.70
N LEU A 518 -27.39 -1.36 9.58
CA LEU A 518 -27.20 0.06 9.27
C LEU A 518 -26.14 0.34 8.18
N ASN A 519 -25.12 -0.51 8.06
CA ASN A 519 -24.08 -0.37 7.02
C ASN A 519 -24.48 -0.99 5.66
N ASN A 520 -25.57 -1.77 5.63
CA ASN A 520 -26.09 -2.41 4.41
C ASN A 520 -27.36 -1.73 3.86
N SER A 521 -27.92 -0.75 4.59
CA SER A 521 -29.07 0.08 4.22
C SER A 521 -28.67 1.42 3.59
#